data_AF-A0A9D8AM69-F1
#
_entry.id   AF-A0A9D8AM69-F1
#
_cell.length_a   1.000
_cell.length_b   1.000
_cell.length_c   1.000
_cell.angle_alpha   90.00
_cell.angle_beta   90.00
_cell.angle_gamma   90.00
#
_symmetry.space_group_name_H-M   'P 1'
#
loop_
_entity.id
_entity.type
_entity.pdbx_description
1 polymer ?
#
loop_
_entity_poly.entity_id
_entity_poly.type
_entity_poly.pdbx_seq_one_letter_code
_entity_poly.pdbx_strand_id
1 'polypeptide(L)'
;MTFVTILNSYKMYKNNVIIEDIDSDGKKDILFGSYEDDDADFSGNVWRFDNKGNVVWKRHVGHKVYFGGKLHQNHFRVWQICVVDLDQNGQNEIIQIAFHFPEEPVCIHISDVYGKLIAEYWHVGQFNVVDFLDINNDGVDEILLGGQNNEYRNAVLAILDYRLLQGCSPQTPTSEFYPDSLASGTEMFYLRFPKTKFQKPGPTYRDKILTIKKRKNGITAVVTNQYPNKNWSYPVTAGLICYDLNKKMELISDPWFGDTYKSLLIDHFGFEPEPDDYQRILYWDGNNWIDKPTVNRRWKKLKEK
;
A
#
# COMPACT_ATOMS: atom_id res chain seq x y z
N MET A 1 12.85 -24.14 -16.20
CA MET A 1 12.27 -24.06 -14.84
C MET A 1 10.76 -24.01 -15.01
N THR A 2 10.01 -24.83 -14.28
CA THR A 2 8.53 -24.82 -14.29
C THR A 2 8.00 -24.38 -12.94
N PHE A 3 6.71 -24.04 -12.85
CA PHE A 3 6.08 -23.64 -11.59
C PHE A 3 6.30 -24.69 -10.47
N VAL A 4 6.16 -25.98 -10.78
CA VAL A 4 6.39 -27.09 -9.83
C VAL A 4 7.84 -27.14 -9.31
N THR A 5 8.83 -26.68 -10.08
CA THR A 5 10.21 -26.56 -9.58
C THR A 5 10.31 -25.52 -8.46
N ILE A 6 9.58 -24.41 -8.59
CA ILE A 6 9.56 -23.30 -7.61
C ILE A 6 8.77 -23.69 -6.36
N LEU A 7 7.61 -24.34 -6.51
CA LEU A 7 6.77 -24.82 -5.40
C LEU A 7 7.53 -25.66 -4.37
N ASN A 8 8.47 -26.48 -4.84
CA ASN A 8 9.24 -27.40 -4.00
C ASN A 8 10.45 -26.74 -3.31
N SER A 9 10.68 -25.44 -3.51
CA SER A 9 11.89 -24.74 -3.05
C SER A 9 11.63 -23.45 -2.28
N TYR A 10 10.44 -22.83 -2.41
CA TYR A 10 10.21 -21.46 -1.98
C TYR A 10 8.81 -21.25 -1.35
N LYS A 11 8.68 -20.20 -0.53
CA LYS A 11 7.48 -19.83 0.22
C LYS A 11 6.42 -19.21 -0.71
N MET A 12 5.18 -19.65 -0.53
CA MET A 12 4.00 -19.00 -1.10
C MET A 12 3.15 -18.37 0.00
N TYR A 13 2.58 -17.21 -0.30
CA TYR A 13 1.54 -16.57 0.49
C TYR A 13 0.29 -16.43 -0.40
N LYS A 14 -0.91 -16.43 0.21
CA LYS A 14 -2.17 -16.29 -0.55
C LYS A 14 -2.20 -15.01 -1.42
N ASN A 15 -1.48 -13.98 -1.00
CA ASN A 15 -1.48 -12.67 -1.65
C ASN A 15 -0.52 -12.57 -2.85
N ASN A 16 0.47 -13.47 -2.99
CA ASN A 16 1.50 -13.41 -4.04
C ASN A 16 1.41 -14.55 -5.07
N VAL A 17 0.27 -15.25 -5.11
CA VAL A 17 -0.09 -16.25 -6.13
C VAL A 17 -1.49 -15.92 -6.67
N ILE A 18 -1.63 -15.79 -7.99
CA ILE A 18 -2.91 -15.61 -8.69
C ILE A 18 -3.06 -16.71 -9.75
N ILE A 19 -4.25 -17.30 -9.90
CA ILE A 19 -4.53 -18.42 -10.83
C ILE A 19 -5.81 -18.12 -11.63
N GLU A 20 -5.68 -17.27 -12.65
CA GLU A 20 -6.78 -16.61 -13.36
C GLU A 20 -6.49 -16.54 -14.86
N ASP A 21 -7.47 -16.14 -15.68
CA ASP A 21 -7.28 -15.89 -17.11
C ASP A 21 -6.76 -14.46 -17.26
N ILE A 22 -5.45 -14.32 -17.48
CA ILE A 22 -4.74 -13.05 -17.30
C ILE A 22 -4.81 -12.19 -18.56
N ASP A 23 -4.64 -12.78 -19.74
CA ASP A 23 -4.74 -12.11 -21.05
C ASP A 23 -6.00 -12.45 -21.86
N SER A 24 -7.04 -12.95 -21.18
CA SER A 24 -8.37 -13.20 -21.75
C SER A 24 -8.37 -14.22 -22.90
N ASP A 25 -7.51 -15.23 -22.79
CA ASP A 25 -7.24 -16.28 -23.78
C ASP A 25 -8.18 -17.52 -23.61
N GLY A 26 -8.97 -17.54 -22.54
CA GLY A 26 -9.90 -18.59 -22.15
C GLY A 26 -9.27 -19.67 -21.26
N LYS A 27 -8.02 -19.52 -20.83
CA LYS A 27 -7.28 -20.49 -20.00
C LYS A 27 -6.74 -19.82 -18.75
N LYS A 28 -6.60 -20.59 -17.66
CA LYS A 28 -5.97 -20.10 -16.44
C LYS A 28 -4.45 -20.22 -16.52
N ASP A 29 -3.80 -19.09 -16.32
CA ASP A 29 -2.37 -18.95 -16.10
C ASP A 29 -2.06 -18.88 -14.59
N ILE A 30 -0.78 -18.75 -14.25
CA ILE A 30 -0.32 -18.53 -12.88
C ILE A 30 0.60 -17.32 -12.82
N LEU A 31 0.28 -16.33 -12.00
CA LEU A 31 1.26 -15.34 -11.53
C LEU A 31 1.80 -15.78 -10.17
N PHE A 32 3.10 -15.70 -10.01
CA PHE A 32 3.78 -15.88 -8.73
C PHE A 32 4.81 -14.79 -8.50
N GLY A 33 4.83 -14.22 -7.29
CA GLY A 33 5.86 -13.32 -6.82
C GLY A 33 6.63 -13.93 -5.64
N SER A 34 7.95 -13.87 -5.68
CA SER A 34 8.79 -14.42 -4.61
C SER A 34 8.79 -13.53 -3.37
N TYR A 35 8.56 -14.17 -2.22
CA TYR A 35 8.75 -13.57 -0.91
C TYR A 35 9.81 -14.39 -0.19
N GLU A 36 11.08 -14.07 -0.42
CA GLU A 36 12.19 -14.84 0.15
C GLU A 36 13.12 -14.03 1.04
N ASP A 37 13.49 -14.69 2.14
CA ASP A 37 14.11 -14.04 3.27
C ASP A 37 15.62 -13.90 3.10
N ASP A 38 16.27 -14.97 2.65
CA ASP A 38 17.73 -15.13 2.63
C ASP A 38 18.33 -15.18 1.20
N ASP A 39 17.50 -15.37 0.17
CA ASP A 39 17.92 -15.41 -1.24
C ASP A 39 17.52 -14.11 -1.96
N ALA A 40 18.46 -13.16 -2.07
CA ALA A 40 18.22 -11.85 -2.68
C ALA A 40 18.11 -11.90 -4.21
N ASP A 41 18.73 -12.88 -4.88
CA ASP A 41 18.65 -13.03 -6.34
C ASP A 41 17.33 -13.70 -6.77
N PHE A 42 16.75 -14.53 -5.91
CA PHE A 42 15.40 -15.09 -6.09
C PHE A 42 14.29 -14.17 -5.59
N SER A 43 14.49 -13.40 -4.52
CA SER A 43 13.50 -12.41 -4.05
C SER A 43 13.18 -11.35 -5.11
N GLY A 44 12.08 -10.62 -4.91
CA GLY A 44 11.62 -9.53 -5.76
C GLY A 44 11.15 -9.95 -7.14
N ASN A 45 11.33 -11.22 -7.50
CA ASN A 45 11.02 -11.72 -8.81
C ASN A 45 9.52 -12.01 -8.95
N VAL A 46 9.00 -11.77 -10.15
CA VAL A 46 7.66 -12.15 -10.55
C VAL A 46 7.73 -12.91 -11.88
N TRP A 47 6.95 -13.97 -11.97
CA TRP A 47 6.80 -14.83 -13.14
C TRP A 47 5.32 -14.94 -13.49
N ARG A 48 4.99 -14.77 -14.77
CA ARG A 48 3.78 -15.35 -15.36
C ARG A 48 4.12 -16.74 -15.91
N PHE A 49 3.27 -17.74 -15.68
CA PHE A 49 3.33 -19.06 -16.28
C PHE A 49 2.08 -19.34 -17.12
N ASP A 50 2.26 -20.02 -18.25
CA ASP A 50 1.18 -20.52 -19.08
C ASP A 50 0.36 -21.61 -18.37
N ASN A 51 -0.79 -21.97 -18.95
CA ASN A 51 -1.67 -23.05 -18.49
C ASN A 51 -1.04 -24.47 -18.44
N LYS A 52 0.26 -24.63 -18.77
CA LYS A 52 1.04 -25.86 -18.68
C LYS A 52 2.23 -25.74 -17.71
N GLY A 53 2.46 -24.56 -17.11
CA GLY A 53 3.54 -24.29 -16.16
C GLY A 53 4.87 -23.84 -16.78
N ASN A 54 4.88 -23.39 -18.05
CA ASN A 54 6.03 -22.77 -18.72
C ASN A 54 6.08 -21.26 -18.46
N VAL A 55 7.27 -20.65 -18.37
CA VAL A 55 7.43 -19.21 -18.09
C VAL A 55 7.11 -18.32 -19.30
N VAL A 56 6.46 -17.16 -19.06
CA VAL A 56 6.12 -16.11 -20.05
C VAL A 56 7.11 -14.91 -19.96
N TRP A 57 6.82 -13.77 -19.29
CA TRP A 57 7.89 -12.86 -18.81
C TRP A 57 8.28 -13.19 -17.36
N LYS A 58 9.60 -13.13 -17.07
CA LYS A 58 10.15 -13.02 -15.72
C LYS A 58 10.64 -11.59 -15.50
N ARG A 59 10.50 -11.08 -14.28
CA ARG A 59 10.93 -9.75 -13.84
C ARG A 59 11.54 -9.77 -12.45
N HIS A 60 12.29 -8.73 -12.13
CA HIS A 60 12.54 -8.25 -10.77
C HIS A 60 11.74 -6.96 -10.48
N VAL A 61 11.13 -6.87 -9.30
CA VAL A 61 10.34 -5.74 -8.77
C VAL A 61 11.18 -5.00 -7.73
N GLY A 62 11.28 -3.67 -7.86
CA GLY A 62 12.23 -2.84 -7.13
C GLY A 62 13.63 -2.83 -7.76
N HIS A 63 14.44 -1.86 -7.31
CA HIS A 63 15.85 -1.68 -7.65
C HIS A 63 16.61 -1.12 -6.42
N LYS A 64 17.95 -1.00 -6.49
CA LYS A 64 18.73 -0.34 -5.43
C LYS A 64 18.33 1.13 -5.32
N VAL A 65 18.13 1.63 -4.10
CA VAL A 65 17.64 2.99 -3.84
C VAL A 65 18.29 3.56 -2.58
N TYR A 66 18.41 4.88 -2.52
CA TYR A 66 18.98 5.61 -1.38
C TYR A 66 17.91 6.48 -0.72
N PHE A 67 17.89 6.44 0.61
CA PHE A 67 17.04 7.27 1.46
C PHE A 67 17.89 7.85 2.58
N GLY A 68 17.99 9.17 2.72
CA GLY A 68 18.86 9.84 3.69
C GLY A 68 20.34 9.42 3.61
N GLY A 69 20.83 9.04 2.42
CA GLY A 69 22.17 8.46 2.22
C GLY A 69 22.32 6.98 2.60
N LYS A 70 21.29 6.33 3.18
CA LYS A 70 21.26 4.89 3.48
C LYS A 70 20.92 4.11 2.21
N LEU A 71 21.79 3.19 1.81
CA LEU A 71 21.55 2.28 0.68
C LEU A 71 20.61 1.15 1.08
N HIS A 72 19.45 1.09 0.42
CA HIS A 72 18.59 -0.09 0.40
C HIS A 72 18.97 -0.95 -0.83
N GLN A 73 19.42 -2.18 -0.56
CA GLN A 73 19.81 -3.12 -1.61
C GLN A 73 18.58 -3.61 -2.40
N ASN A 74 18.83 -4.21 -3.56
CA ASN A 74 17.79 -4.83 -4.37
C ASN A 74 17.37 -6.19 -3.78
N HIS A 75 16.64 -6.15 -2.65
CA HIS A 75 16.15 -7.32 -1.92
C HIS A 75 14.73 -7.04 -1.44
N PHE A 76 13.81 -6.92 -2.41
CA PHE A 76 12.39 -6.68 -2.17
C PHE A 76 11.65 -8.02 -2.11
N ARG A 77 10.63 -8.15 -1.28
CA ARG A 77 9.82 -9.36 -1.14
C ARG A 77 8.42 -9.07 -1.67
N VAL A 78 7.99 -9.78 -2.71
CA VAL A 78 6.70 -9.56 -3.36
C VAL A 78 5.59 -10.05 -2.43
N TRP A 79 5.01 -9.12 -1.70
CA TRP A 79 3.97 -9.35 -0.70
C TRP A 79 2.63 -9.61 -1.35
N GLN A 80 2.29 -8.82 -2.38
CA GLN A 80 0.99 -8.88 -3.01
C GLN A 80 1.08 -8.65 -4.53
N ILE A 81 0.32 -9.47 -5.26
CA ILE A 81 -0.01 -9.26 -6.67
C ILE A 81 -1.51 -9.04 -6.76
N CYS A 82 -1.94 -8.10 -7.61
CA CYS A 82 -3.33 -7.95 -8.03
C CYS A 82 -3.39 -8.00 -9.56
N VAL A 83 -4.48 -8.51 -10.11
CA VAL A 83 -4.81 -8.49 -11.54
C VAL A 83 -6.17 -7.81 -11.65
N VAL A 84 -6.27 -6.74 -12.44
CA VAL A 84 -7.48 -5.91 -12.56
C VAL A 84 -7.41 -5.05 -13.83
N ASP A 85 -8.49 -5.02 -14.59
CA ASP A 85 -8.75 -4.08 -15.68
C ASP A 85 -9.15 -2.72 -15.07
N LEU A 86 -8.22 -1.75 -15.03
CA LEU A 86 -8.42 -0.48 -14.31
C LEU A 86 -9.23 0.54 -15.12
N ASP A 87 -9.15 0.53 -16.45
CA ASP A 87 -9.87 1.47 -17.34
C ASP A 87 -11.06 0.83 -18.08
N GLN A 88 -11.38 -0.43 -17.76
CA GLN A 88 -12.49 -1.21 -18.30
C GLN A 88 -12.36 -1.49 -19.82
N ASN A 89 -11.13 -1.56 -20.33
CA ASN A 89 -10.84 -1.80 -21.75
C ASN A 89 -10.87 -3.30 -22.15
N GLY A 90 -10.88 -4.22 -21.19
CA GLY A 90 -10.82 -5.67 -21.40
C GLY A 90 -9.41 -6.29 -21.30
N GLN A 91 -8.40 -5.51 -20.89
CA GLN A 91 -7.03 -5.97 -20.61
C GLN A 91 -6.71 -5.67 -19.15
N ASN A 92 -6.11 -6.63 -18.44
CA ASN A 92 -5.75 -6.44 -17.03
C ASN A 92 -4.41 -5.71 -16.87
N GLU A 93 -4.38 -4.69 -16.02
CA GLU A 93 -3.16 -4.33 -15.30
C GLU A 93 -2.85 -5.38 -14.23
N ILE A 94 -1.56 -5.61 -14.03
CA ILE A 94 -1.01 -6.40 -12.94
C ILE A 94 -0.28 -5.42 -12.03
N ILE A 95 -0.66 -5.35 -10.76
CA ILE A 95 -0.02 -4.50 -9.73
C ILE A 95 0.82 -5.39 -8.83
N GLN A 96 2.10 -5.08 -8.67
CA GLN A 96 3.02 -5.77 -7.76
C GLN A 96 3.40 -4.83 -6.61
N ILE A 97 3.19 -5.28 -5.36
CA ILE A 97 3.60 -4.56 -4.14
C ILE A 97 4.70 -5.38 -3.47
N ALA A 98 5.89 -4.79 -3.33
CA ALA A 98 7.04 -5.49 -2.75
C ALA A 98 7.76 -4.65 -1.68
N PHE A 99 8.01 -5.26 -0.51
CA PHE A 99 8.65 -4.60 0.64
C PHE A 99 10.14 -4.90 0.67
N HIS A 100 10.97 -3.92 0.99
CA HIS A 100 12.28 -4.21 1.57
C HIS A 100 12.11 -4.89 2.95
N PHE A 101 13.19 -5.40 3.52
CA PHE A 101 13.16 -6.04 4.84
C PHE A 101 14.49 -5.78 5.58
N PRO A 102 14.48 -5.55 6.91
CA PRO A 102 13.36 -5.65 7.86
C PRO A 102 12.37 -4.48 7.88
N GLU A 103 12.64 -3.37 7.20
CA GLU A 103 11.93 -2.09 7.33
C GLU A 103 11.61 -1.48 5.94
N GLU A 104 11.48 -0.15 5.82
CA GLU A 104 11.28 0.57 4.55
C GLU A 104 12.33 0.28 3.46
N PRO A 105 12.08 0.62 2.17
CA PRO A 105 10.82 1.10 1.58
C PRO A 105 9.95 -0.02 0.99
N VAL A 106 8.74 0.34 0.55
CA VAL A 106 7.92 -0.44 -0.40
C VAL A 106 8.04 0.18 -1.79
N CYS A 107 8.12 -0.66 -2.82
CA CYS A 107 7.87 -0.27 -4.21
C CYS A 107 6.56 -0.87 -4.72
N ILE A 108 5.92 -0.17 -5.64
CA ILE A 108 4.72 -0.57 -6.36
C ILE A 108 5.02 -0.46 -7.85
N HIS A 109 4.96 -1.59 -8.55
CA HIS A 109 5.11 -1.65 -10.00
C HIS A 109 3.77 -2.01 -10.64
N ILE A 110 3.49 -1.41 -11.79
CA ILE A 110 2.29 -1.70 -12.60
C ILE A 110 2.75 -2.16 -13.97
N SER A 111 2.07 -3.14 -14.55
CA SER A 111 2.42 -3.78 -15.82
C SER A 111 1.19 -4.29 -16.55
N ASP A 112 1.25 -4.34 -17.88
CA ASP A 112 0.28 -5.01 -18.75
C ASP A 112 0.32 -6.54 -18.64
N VAL A 113 -0.54 -7.26 -19.36
CA VAL A 113 -0.58 -8.74 -19.38
C VAL A 113 0.61 -9.40 -20.08
N TYR A 114 1.22 -8.71 -21.06
CA TYR A 114 2.54 -9.05 -21.63
C TYR A 114 3.68 -8.44 -20.82
N GLY A 115 3.32 -7.84 -19.68
CA GLY A 115 4.09 -7.69 -18.45
C GLY A 115 5.20 -8.87 -18.12
N LYS A 116 6.34 -8.00 -18.42
CA LYS A 116 6.65 -6.50 -18.80
C LYS A 116 6.25 -5.33 -17.81
N LEU A 117 6.44 -3.99 -18.08
CA LEU A 117 6.19 -2.78 -17.21
C LEU A 117 5.33 -1.66 -17.86
N ILE A 118 4.58 -0.90 -17.03
CA ILE A 118 3.91 0.40 -17.30
C ILE A 118 4.45 1.52 -16.38
N ALA A 119 4.33 1.40 -15.05
CA ALA A 119 4.60 2.48 -14.09
C ALA A 119 5.26 1.99 -12.77
N GLU A 120 5.83 2.91 -11.99
CA GLU A 120 6.57 2.63 -10.75
C GLU A 120 6.40 3.75 -9.72
N TYR A 121 6.17 3.41 -8.45
CA TYR A 121 6.09 4.35 -7.32
C TYR A 121 6.66 3.76 -6.04
N TRP A 122 7.21 4.63 -5.19
CA TRP A 122 7.96 4.29 -3.99
C TRP A 122 7.34 4.90 -2.74
N HIS A 123 7.49 4.21 -1.60
CA HIS A 123 6.98 4.72 -0.34
C HIS A 123 7.81 4.30 0.87
N VAL A 124 8.08 5.23 1.78
CA VAL A 124 8.94 4.97 2.96
C VAL A 124 8.17 4.31 4.11
N GLY A 125 7.68 3.10 3.86
CA GLY A 125 6.86 2.36 4.81
C GLY A 125 6.27 1.11 4.18
N GLN A 126 5.06 0.74 4.60
CA GLN A 126 4.41 -0.50 4.15
C GLN A 126 2.90 -0.28 3.94
N PHE A 127 2.37 -0.81 2.85
CA PHE A 127 0.94 -0.89 2.57
C PHE A 127 0.43 -2.28 2.92
N ASN A 128 -0.58 -2.35 3.78
CA ASN A 128 -1.13 -3.61 4.32
C ASN A 128 -2.38 -4.06 3.55
N VAL A 129 -3.02 -3.13 2.81
CA VAL A 129 -4.22 -3.35 2.03
C VAL A 129 -4.16 -2.51 0.74
N VAL A 130 -4.70 -3.08 -0.34
CA VAL A 130 -5.03 -2.41 -1.59
C VAL A 130 -6.48 -2.70 -1.94
N ASP A 131 -7.17 -1.71 -2.50
CA ASP A 131 -8.49 -1.83 -3.12
C ASP A 131 -8.53 -0.89 -4.35
N PHE A 132 -9.54 -1.07 -5.22
CA PHE A 132 -9.68 -0.35 -6.49
C PHE A 132 -11.05 0.33 -6.56
N LEU A 133 -11.07 1.63 -6.86
CA LEU A 133 -12.32 2.40 -6.97
C LEU A 133 -12.09 3.66 -7.78
N ASP A 134 -12.93 3.92 -8.77
CA ASP A 134 -13.03 5.21 -9.47
C ASP A 134 -13.42 6.28 -8.45
N ILE A 135 -12.46 7.07 -7.99
CA ILE A 135 -12.65 8.16 -7.02
C ILE A 135 -12.97 9.45 -7.76
N ASN A 136 -12.34 9.71 -8.91
CA ASN A 136 -12.50 10.99 -9.62
C ASN A 136 -13.76 11.07 -10.52
N ASN A 137 -14.36 9.93 -10.88
CA ASN A 137 -15.53 9.71 -11.75
C ASN A 137 -15.23 9.90 -13.25
N ASP A 138 -14.06 9.44 -13.72
CA ASP A 138 -13.70 9.42 -15.14
C ASP A 138 -13.71 8.01 -15.78
N GLY A 139 -14.23 7.01 -15.08
CA GLY A 139 -14.36 5.62 -15.55
C GLY A 139 -13.14 4.74 -15.28
N VAL A 140 -12.05 5.31 -14.78
CA VAL A 140 -10.85 4.58 -14.37
C VAL A 140 -10.85 4.35 -12.86
N ASP A 141 -10.67 3.11 -12.43
CA ASP A 141 -10.50 2.75 -11.03
C ASP A 141 -9.13 3.24 -10.51
N GLU A 142 -9.12 4.12 -9.50
CA GLU A 142 -7.89 4.47 -8.81
C GLU A 142 -7.46 3.36 -7.83
N ILE A 143 -6.15 3.25 -7.61
CA ILE A 143 -5.55 2.28 -6.69
C ILE A 143 -5.47 2.93 -5.30
N LEU A 144 -6.21 2.38 -4.34
CA LEU A 144 -6.27 2.85 -2.96
C LEU A 144 -5.33 2.00 -2.09
N LEU A 145 -4.19 2.55 -1.68
CA LEU A 145 -3.19 1.87 -0.85
C LEU A 145 -3.26 2.31 0.61
N GLY A 146 -3.67 1.41 1.50
CA GLY A 146 -3.77 1.64 2.94
C GLY A 146 -2.55 1.12 3.70
N GLY A 147 -1.87 1.98 4.47
CA GLY A 147 -0.58 1.64 5.06
C GLY A 147 -0.14 2.49 6.23
N GLN A 148 1.18 2.52 6.44
CA GLN A 148 1.91 3.35 7.40
C GLN A 148 3.09 4.04 6.71
N ASN A 149 3.38 5.28 7.13
CA ASN A 149 4.59 6.01 6.76
C ASN A 149 5.56 6.02 7.95
N ASN A 150 6.81 5.60 7.73
CA ASN A 150 7.77 5.38 8.82
C ASN A 150 8.35 6.69 9.40
N GLU A 151 8.53 7.75 8.61
CA GLU A 151 8.93 9.08 9.10
C GLU A 151 7.91 9.61 10.12
N TYR A 152 6.63 9.56 9.75
CA TYR A 152 5.58 10.12 10.60
C TYR A 152 5.12 9.15 11.68
N ARG A 153 5.26 7.82 11.47
CA ARG A 153 4.65 6.73 12.26
C ARG A 153 3.11 6.81 12.31
N ASN A 154 2.50 7.42 11.30
CA ASN A 154 1.06 7.57 11.16
C ASN A 154 0.49 6.54 10.17
N ALA A 155 -0.79 6.21 10.34
CA ALA A 155 -1.57 5.56 9.30
C ALA A 155 -1.75 6.51 8.11
N VAL A 156 -1.65 5.96 6.90
CA VAL A 156 -1.72 6.73 5.64
C VAL A 156 -2.58 6.01 4.60
N LEU A 157 -3.24 6.80 3.76
CA LEU A 157 -3.93 6.35 2.55
C LEU A 157 -3.33 7.10 1.37
N ALA A 158 -2.76 6.38 0.42
CA ALA A 158 -2.39 6.91 -0.89
C ALA A 158 -3.44 6.49 -1.92
N ILE A 159 -3.82 7.40 -2.82
CA ILE A 159 -4.74 7.14 -3.93
C ILE A 159 -4.01 7.47 -5.22
N LEU A 160 -3.84 6.46 -6.08
CA LEU A 160 -2.95 6.50 -7.23
C LEU A 160 -3.75 6.33 -8.52
N ASP A 161 -3.54 7.24 -9.46
CA ASP A 161 -3.99 7.10 -10.85
C ASP A 161 -2.86 6.41 -11.64
N TYR A 162 -3.09 5.17 -12.10
CA TYR A 162 -2.04 4.36 -12.72
C TYR A 162 -1.43 5.00 -13.98
N ARG A 163 -2.22 5.84 -14.68
CA ARG A 163 -1.82 6.55 -15.91
C ARG A 163 -0.78 7.64 -15.64
N LEU A 164 -0.75 8.17 -14.41
CA LEU A 164 0.06 9.33 -13.99
C LEU A 164 1.04 8.98 -12.85
N LEU A 165 1.20 7.70 -12.53
CA LEU A 165 1.92 7.23 -11.34
C LEU A 165 3.46 7.28 -11.50
N GLN A 166 4.11 8.08 -10.66
CA GLN A 166 5.58 8.17 -10.61
C GLN A 166 6.07 8.70 -9.24
N GLY A 167 7.33 8.42 -8.92
CA GLY A 167 8.07 9.07 -7.83
C GLY A 167 7.89 8.41 -6.46
N CYS A 168 8.11 9.19 -5.39
CA CYS A 168 8.07 8.72 -4.01
C CYS A 168 7.12 9.55 -3.12
N SER A 169 6.51 8.88 -2.15
CA SER A 169 5.70 9.43 -1.06
C SER A 169 6.26 10.70 -0.36
N PRO A 170 5.41 11.51 0.30
CA PRO A 170 5.84 12.75 0.96
C PRO A 170 6.71 12.53 2.21
N GLN A 171 7.89 13.15 2.22
CA GLN A 171 8.86 13.18 3.33
C GLN A 171 9.42 14.58 3.56
N THR A 172 9.98 14.82 4.75
CA THR A 172 10.69 16.06 5.07
C THR A 172 12.08 16.06 4.41
N PRO A 173 12.51 17.09 3.66
CA PRO A 173 13.80 17.10 2.93
C PRO A 173 15.09 16.89 3.75
N THR A 174 15.02 16.96 5.08
CA THR A 174 16.14 16.73 6.01
C THR A 174 16.01 15.42 6.80
N SER A 175 15.15 14.52 6.35
CA SER A 175 14.81 13.25 7.01
C SER A 175 15.74 12.12 6.57
N GLU A 176 16.05 11.18 7.48
CA GLU A 176 16.68 9.90 7.11
C GLU A 176 15.81 9.07 6.14
N PHE A 177 14.51 9.40 6.07
CA PHE A 177 13.52 8.78 5.21
C PHE A 177 13.33 9.51 3.88
N TYR A 178 14.06 10.59 3.57
CA TYR A 178 13.90 11.33 2.32
C TYR A 178 14.65 10.67 1.16
N PRO A 179 14.06 10.47 -0.03
CA PRO A 179 14.73 9.81 -1.15
C PRO A 179 15.82 10.69 -1.78
N ASP A 180 17.03 10.15 -1.93
CA ASP A 180 18.17 10.89 -2.48
C ASP A 180 18.02 11.18 -3.99
N SER A 181 17.34 10.30 -4.73
CA SER A 181 17.30 10.31 -6.21
C SER A 181 15.90 10.21 -6.83
N LEU A 182 14.86 9.94 -6.04
CA LEU A 182 13.48 9.82 -6.55
C LEU A 182 12.78 11.17 -6.56
N ALA A 183 12.05 11.46 -7.64
CA ALA A 183 11.17 12.63 -7.70
C ALA A 183 10.01 12.50 -6.70
N SER A 184 9.50 13.63 -6.19
CA SER A 184 8.32 13.64 -5.32
C SER A 184 7.06 13.14 -6.06
N GLY A 185 6.20 12.43 -5.33
CA GLY A 185 5.07 11.66 -5.85
C GLY A 185 3.95 12.46 -6.52
N THR A 186 3.20 11.71 -7.32
CA THR A 186 2.03 12.12 -8.12
C THR A 186 0.74 11.43 -7.68
N GLU A 187 0.65 11.00 -6.42
CA GLU A 187 -0.59 10.47 -5.83
C GLU A 187 -1.69 11.52 -5.96
N MET A 188 -2.90 11.15 -6.43
CA MET A 188 -4.02 12.09 -6.52
C MET A 188 -4.36 12.66 -5.14
N PHE A 189 -4.43 11.78 -4.15
CA PHE A 189 -4.51 12.12 -2.73
C PHE A 189 -3.46 11.34 -1.96
N TYR A 190 -2.87 11.98 -0.95
CA TYR A 190 -2.14 11.30 0.11
C TYR A 190 -2.59 11.85 1.45
N LEU A 191 -3.20 11.00 2.27
CA LEU A 191 -3.76 11.32 3.58
C LEU A 191 -2.88 10.78 4.70
N ARG A 192 -2.79 11.54 5.78
CA ARG A 192 -2.19 11.15 7.06
C ARG A 192 -3.22 11.32 8.17
N PHE A 193 -3.68 10.22 8.73
CA PHE A 193 -4.65 10.19 9.83
C PHE A 193 -3.94 10.55 11.14
N PRO A 194 -4.63 11.13 12.15
CA PRO A 194 -4.05 11.40 13.46
C PRO A 194 -3.41 10.17 14.12
N LYS A 195 -2.46 10.43 15.01
CA LYS A 195 -1.84 9.38 15.82
C LYS A 195 -2.83 8.90 16.86
N THR A 196 -2.93 7.59 17.04
CA THR A 196 -3.75 7.05 18.13
C THR A 196 -3.08 7.34 19.48
N LYS A 197 -3.87 7.66 20.52
CA LYS A 197 -3.34 7.80 21.89
C LYS A 197 -2.71 6.50 22.42
N PHE A 198 -2.88 5.40 21.69
CA PHE A 198 -2.33 4.07 21.96
C PHE A 198 -0.90 3.87 21.45
N GLN A 199 -0.37 4.76 20.59
CA GLN A 199 1.00 4.73 20.11
C GLN A 199 2.01 5.01 21.23
N LYS A 200 2.73 3.98 21.68
CA LYS A 200 3.80 4.12 22.68
C LYS A 200 5.12 4.62 22.06
N PRO A 201 6.03 5.20 22.86
CA PRO A 201 7.41 5.47 22.45
C PRO A 201 8.16 4.20 22.00
N GLY A 202 9.21 4.37 21.20
CA GLY A 202 9.97 3.29 20.57
C GLY A 202 9.51 2.95 19.14
N PRO A 203 10.27 2.14 18.38
CA PRO A 203 10.07 1.93 16.94
C PRO A 203 8.84 1.07 16.60
N THR A 204 8.53 0.09 17.46
CA THR A 204 7.57 -1.01 17.17
C THR A 204 6.11 -0.57 17.05
N TYR A 205 5.73 0.52 17.71
CA TYR A 205 4.34 1.00 17.77
C TYR A 205 4.08 1.99 16.63
N ARG A 206 3.39 1.55 15.58
CA ARG A 206 3.02 2.38 14.44
C ARG A 206 1.52 2.24 14.17
N ASP A 207 0.88 3.34 13.80
CA ASP A 207 -0.50 3.31 13.31
C ASP A 207 -0.46 2.98 11.81
N LYS A 208 -1.39 2.14 11.35
CA LYS A 208 -1.50 1.74 9.95
C LYS A 208 -2.96 1.53 9.53
N ILE A 209 -3.29 1.65 8.25
CA ILE A 209 -4.61 1.19 7.78
C ILE A 209 -4.59 -0.33 7.67
N LEU A 210 -5.59 -0.98 8.29
CA LEU A 210 -5.77 -2.43 8.29
C LEU A 210 -6.65 -2.90 7.13
N THR A 211 -7.69 -2.14 6.81
CA THR A 211 -8.64 -2.46 5.75
C THR A 211 -9.28 -1.19 5.22
N ILE A 212 -9.56 -1.19 3.92
CA ILE A 212 -10.40 -0.22 3.22
C ILE A 212 -11.70 -0.96 2.87
N LYS A 213 -12.85 -0.28 3.00
CA LYS A 213 -14.16 -0.82 2.65
C LYS A 213 -14.87 0.12 1.70
N LYS A 214 -15.14 -0.31 0.47
CA LYS A 214 -15.88 0.52 -0.51
C LYS A 214 -17.31 0.80 -0.06
N ARG A 215 -17.76 2.03 -0.30
CA ARG A 215 -19.12 2.53 -0.03
C ARG A 215 -19.64 3.18 -1.32
N LYS A 216 -20.97 3.31 -1.46
CA LYS A 216 -21.60 3.89 -2.66
C LYS A 216 -21.03 5.25 -3.08
N ASN A 217 -20.64 6.09 -2.10
CA ASN A 217 -20.20 7.47 -2.30
C ASN A 217 -18.74 7.71 -1.85
N GLY A 218 -17.94 6.66 -1.61
CA GLY A 218 -16.59 6.78 -1.05
C GLY A 218 -16.10 5.49 -0.37
N ILE A 219 -15.44 5.60 0.79
CA ILE A 219 -14.81 4.48 1.51
C ILE A 219 -14.94 4.61 3.03
N THR A 220 -14.76 3.49 3.75
CA THR A 220 -14.29 3.50 5.15
C THR A 220 -12.82 3.09 5.18
N ALA A 221 -11.96 3.92 5.75
CA ALA A 221 -10.61 3.55 6.13
C ALA A 221 -10.59 3.11 7.60
N VAL A 222 -10.04 1.94 7.91
CA VAL A 222 -9.95 1.42 9.29
C VAL A 222 -8.49 1.44 9.77
N VAL A 223 -8.21 2.30 10.74
CA VAL A 223 -6.88 2.45 11.35
C VAL A 223 -6.71 1.45 12.50
N THR A 224 -5.57 0.74 12.50
CA THR A 224 -5.09 -0.12 13.59
C THR A 224 -3.81 0.46 14.19
N ASN A 225 -3.59 0.26 15.49
CA ASN A 225 -2.25 0.26 16.09
C ASN A 225 -1.76 -1.21 16.16
N GLN A 226 -0.47 -1.42 16.37
CA GLN A 226 0.11 -2.75 16.60
C GLN A 226 0.59 -2.87 18.05
N TYR A 227 -0.17 -3.58 18.89
CA TYR A 227 0.09 -3.71 20.33
C TYR A 227 0.45 -5.16 20.73
N PRO A 228 1.60 -5.43 21.39
CA PRO A 228 1.93 -6.75 21.93
C PRO A 228 1.13 -7.06 23.20
N ASN A 229 0.05 -7.82 23.06
CA ASN A 229 -0.75 -8.32 24.20
C ASN A 229 0.07 -9.32 25.02
N LYS A 230 0.28 -9.03 26.32
CA LYS A 230 1.06 -9.89 27.22
C LYS A 230 0.52 -11.32 27.35
N ASN A 231 -0.78 -11.52 27.10
CA ASN A 231 -1.44 -12.81 27.22
C ASN A 231 -1.47 -13.61 25.90
N TRP A 232 -1.03 -13.04 24.78
CA TRP A 232 -1.09 -13.67 23.46
C TRP A 232 0.32 -13.72 22.85
N SER A 233 0.69 -14.83 22.21
CA SER A 233 2.03 -15.03 21.62
C SER A 233 2.36 -14.12 20.42
N TYR A 234 1.42 -13.29 19.98
CA TYR A 234 1.52 -12.43 18.81
C TYR A 234 0.87 -11.06 19.09
N PRO A 235 1.34 -9.96 18.46
CA PRO A 235 0.75 -8.65 18.65
C PRO A 235 -0.67 -8.59 18.09
N VAL A 236 -1.60 -8.05 18.88
CA VAL A 236 -2.98 -7.84 18.48
C VAL A 236 -3.01 -6.67 17.51
N THR A 237 -3.46 -6.97 16.29
CA THR A 237 -3.79 -5.97 15.27
C THR A 237 -5.30 -5.90 15.21
N ALA A 238 -5.87 -4.78 15.68
CA ALA A 238 -7.29 -4.59 15.91
C ALA A 238 -7.74 -3.29 15.26
N GLY A 239 -8.81 -3.32 14.45
CA GLY A 239 -9.37 -2.09 13.88
C GLY A 239 -9.88 -1.18 14.99
N LEU A 240 -9.17 -0.08 15.24
CA LEU A 240 -9.43 0.82 16.36
C LEU A 240 -10.46 1.88 15.95
N ILE A 241 -10.15 2.62 14.88
CA ILE A 241 -10.88 3.82 14.47
C ILE A 241 -11.25 3.71 13.00
N CYS A 242 -12.52 3.90 12.71
CA CYS A 242 -13.10 3.91 11.37
C CYS A 242 -13.32 5.36 10.93
N TYR A 243 -12.88 5.67 9.70
CA TYR A 243 -13.04 6.97 9.05
C TYR A 243 -13.85 6.78 7.77
N ASP A 244 -15.10 7.24 7.76
CA ASP A 244 -15.91 7.27 6.56
C ASP A 244 -15.60 8.56 5.76
N LEU A 245 -15.10 8.38 4.54
CA LEU A 245 -14.65 9.42 3.62
C LEU A 245 -15.48 9.37 2.32
N ASN A 246 -15.83 10.52 1.76
CA ASN A 246 -16.45 10.56 0.43
C ASN A 246 -15.41 10.51 -0.71
N LYS A 247 -15.86 10.46 -1.97
CA LYS A 247 -14.99 10.52 -3.17
C LYS A 247 -14.10 11.78 -3.30
N LYS A 248 -14.28 12.84 -2.50
CA LYS A 248 -13.34 13.98 -2.43
C LYS A 248 -12.33 13.85 -1.28
N MET A 249 -12.36 12.75 -0.54
CA MET A 249 -11.68 12.53 0.72
C MET A 249 -12.10 13.50 1.84
N GLU A 250 -13.31 14.08 1.76
CA GLU A 250 -13.93 14.78 2.88
C GLU A 250 -14.46 13.76 3.90
N LEU A 251 -14.19 13.97 5.19
CA LEU A 251 -14.74 13.20 6.30
C LEU A 251 -16.25 13.48 6.42
N ILE A 252 -17.09 12.44 6.39
CA ILE A 252 -18.56 12.60 6.34
C ILE A 252 -19.28 12.37 7.68
N SER A 253 -18.56 11.89 8.69
CA SER A 253 -19.04 11.66 10.06
C SER A 253 -17.85 11.60 11.00
N ASP A 254 -18.08 11.78 12.30
CA ASP A 254 -17.01 11.64 13.30
C ASP A 254 -16.33 10.26 13.24
N PRO A 255 -15.01 10.18 13.50
CA PRO A 255 -14.30 8.90 13.54
C PRO A 255 -14.81 8.04 14.69
N TRP A 256 -15.24 6.82 14.39
CA TRP A 256 -15.92 5.95 15.36
C TRP A 256 -15.11 4.69 15.68
N PHE A 257 -15.24 4.22 16.92
CA PHE A 257 -14.55 3.02 17.40
C PHE A 257 -15.35 1.75 17.11
N GLY A 258 -14.66 0.66 16.74
CA GLY A 258 -15.29 -0.65 16.69
C GLY A 258 -15.54 -1.20 18.11
N ASP A 259 -16.80 -1.38 18.50
CA ASP A 259 -17.22 -1.72 19.88
C ASP A 259 -16.38 -2.84 20.52
N THR A 260 -16.18 -3.94 19.78
CA THR A 260 -15.43 -5.14 20.20
C THR A 260 -14.00 -4.83 20.66
N TYR A 261 -13.39 -3.75 20.14
CA TYR A 261 -12.03 -3.36 20.47
C TYR A 261 -11.97 -2.14 21.39
N LYS A 262 -12.99 -1.28 21.45
CA LYS A 262 -13.00 -0.09 22.32
C LYS A 262 -12.75 -0.48 23.78
N SER A 263 -13.50 -1.44 24.32
CA SER A 263 -13.35 -1.92 25.70
C SER A 263 -11.95 -2.50 25.96
N LEU A 264 -11.45 -3.36 25.07
CA LEU A 264 -10.12 -3.98 25.21
C LEU A 264 -8.97 -2.94 25.25
N LEU A 265 -9.16 -1.79 24.63
CA LEU A 265 -8.20 -0.68 24.66
C LEU A 265 -8.30 0.12 25.95
N ILE A 266 -9.52 0.43 26.41
CA ILE A 266 -9.77 1.09 27.69
C ILE A 266 -9.19 0.24 28.84
N ASP A 267 -9.47 -1.07 28.84
CA ASP A 267 -8.96 -2.04 29.82
C ASP A 267 -7.42 -2.11 29.84
N HIS A 268 -6.76 -2.03 28.69
CA HIS A 268 -5.30 -2.12 28.63
C HIS A 268 -4.57 -0.80 28.91
N PHE A 269 -5.12 0.32 28.45
CA PHE A 269 -4.45 1.62 28.52
C PHE A 269 -4.91 2.49 29.70
N GLY A 270 -6.04 2.17 30.33
CA GLY A 270 -6.55 2.87 31.52
C GLY A 270 -7.17 4.25 31.24
N PHE A 271 -7.51 4.55 29.99
CA PHE A 271 -8.20 5.78 29.60
C PHE A 271 -9.16 5.52 28.43
N GLU A 272 -10.21 6.35 28.32
CA GLU A 272 -11.10 6.39 27.16
C GLU A 272 -10.62 7.48 26.17
N PRO A 273 -10.52 7.18 24.86
CA PRO A 273 -10.14 8.16 23.85
C PRO A 273 -11.37 8.95 23.33
N GLU A 274 -11.19 10.24 23.03
CA GLU A 274 -12.28 11.13 22.58
C GLU A 274 -12.33 11.20 21.04
N PRO A 275 -13.51 11.31 20.39
CA PRO A 275 -13.60 11.40 18.92
C PRO A 275 -12.83 12.59 18.31
N ASP A 276 -12.84 13.73 19.01
CA ASP A 276 -12.18 14.98 18.59
C ASP A 276 -10.64 14.83 18.47
N ASP A 277 -10.02 13.86 19.17
CA ASP A 277 -8.60 13.55 19.02
C ASP A 277 -8.24 13.13 17.57
N TYR A 278 -9.23 12.68 16.80
CA TYR A 278 -9.04 11.93 15.56
C TYR A 278 -9.61 12.61 14.31
N GLN A 279 -10.40 13.69 14.42
CA GLN A 279 -10.96 14.37 13.25
C GLN A 279 -9.89 14.97 12.31
N ARG A 280 -8.70 15.34 12.83
CA ARG A 280 -7.70 16.15 12.10
C ARG A 280 -6.84 15.37 11.08
N ILE A 281 -7.46 14.85 10.04
CA ILE A 281 -6.74 14.29 8.87
C ILE A 281 -5.91 15.40 8.19
N LEU A 282 -4.68 15.06 7.80
CA LEU A 282 -3.81 15.94 7.02
C LEU A 282 -3.62 15.40 5.59
N TYR A 283 -3.59 16.30 4.61
CA TYR A 283 -3.57 16.01 3.19
C TYR A 283 -2.30 16.62 2.57
N TRP A 284 -1.61 15.87 1.72
CA TRP A 284 -0.44 16.38 1.00
C TRP A 284 -0.87 17.14 -0.27
N ASP A 285 -0.57 18.43 -0.34
CA ASP A 285 -0.88 19.23 -1.54
C ASP A 285 0.17 19.12 -2.66
N GLY A 286 1.18 18.28 -2.46
CA GLY A 286 2.38 18.19 -3.29
C GLY A 286 3.61 18.83 -2.64
N ASN A 287 3.45 19.86 -1.81
CA ASN A 287 4.55 20.59 -1.17
C ASN A 287 4.38 20.74 0.35
N ASN A 288 3.16 20.72 0.87
CA ASN A 288 2.84 20.97 2.28
C ASN A 288 1.74 20.02 2.78
N TRP A 289 1.72 19.83 4.10
CA TRP A 289 0.59 19.23 4.81
C TRP A 289 -0.49 20.28 5.09
N ILE A 290 -1.70 20.01 4.60
CA ILE A 290 -2.89 20.87 4.71
C ILE A 290 -3.96 20.14 5.53
N ASP A 291 -4.76 20.84 6.34
CA ASP A 291 -5.80 20.27 7.20
C ASP A 291 -7.21 20.25 6.60
N LYS A 292 -7.29 20.31 5.26
CA LYS A 292 -8.52 20.15 4.48
C LYS A 292 -8.27 19.31 3.21
N PRO A 293 -9.27 18.57 2.72
CA PRO A 293 -9.17 17.73 1.53
C PRO A 293 -8.57 18.47 0.33
N THR A 294 -7.41 18.00 -0.11
CA THR A 294 -6.60 18.65 -1.13
C THR A 294 -5.99 17.60 -2.07
N VAL A 295 -6.30 17.72 -3.36
CA VAL A 295 -5.67 16.94 -4.43
C VAL A 295 -4.26 17.49 -4.71
N ASN A 296 -3.28 16.60 -4.86
CA ASN A 296 -1.88 16.91 -5.13
C ASN A 296 -1.71 17.79 -6.39
N ARG A 297 -0.96 18.90 -6.25
CA ARG A 297 -0.68 19.84 -7.34
C ARG A 297 0.12 19.18 -8.50
N ARG A 298 0.93 18.15 -8.25
CA ARG A 298 1.67 17.44 -9.31
C ARG A 298 0.76 16.59 -10.17
N TRP A 299 -0.13 15.82 -9.54
CA TRP A 299 -1.14 15.01 -10.24
C TRP A 299 -2.01 15.89 -11.15
N LYS A 300 -2.54 17.01 -10.62
CA LYS A 300 -3.30 18.00 -11.43
C LYS A 300 -2.53 18.48 -12.65
N LYS A 301 -1.29 18.94 -12.47
CA LYS A 301 -0.42 19.42 -13.54
C LYS A 301 -0.03 18.34 -14.57
N LEU A 302 -0.25 17.06 -14.27
CA LEU A 302 -0.11 15.97 -15.24
C LEU A 302 -1.43 15.62 -15.93
N LYS A 303 -2.58 15.68 -15.24
CA LYS A 303 -3.92 15.49 -15.83
C LYS A 303 -4.39 16.67 -16.70
N GLU A 304 -3.74 17.82 -16.59
CA GLU A 304 -3.95 19.04 -17.39
C GLU A 304 -3.10 19.11 -18.68
N LYS A 305 -2.45 18.02 -19.11
CA LYS A 305 -1.55 17.96 -20.28
C LYS A 305 -2.03 17.03 -21.38
#